data_AF-A0A2H0N2I6-F1
#
_entry.id   AF-A0A2H0N2I6-F1
#
_cell.length_a   1.000
_cell.length_b   1.000
_cell.length_c   1.000
_cell.angle_alpha   90.00
_cell.angle_beta   90.00
_cell.angle_gamma   90.00
#
_symmetry.space_group_name_H-M   'P 1'
#
loop_
_entity.id
_entity.type
_entity.pdbx_description
1 polymer ?
#
loop_
_entity_poly.entity_id
_entity_poly.type
_entity_poly.pdbx_seq_one_letter_code
_entity_poly.pdbx_strand_id
1 'polypeptide(L)'
;MPIVNFAVPKQLEKQINATIKKNGFTSKAEFFRFAAMASIHNLDTSHMSEDEQLDYLTNRIEKTIEKKYKGKTLPSAAEQLADL
;
A
#
# COMPACT_ATOMS: atom_id res chain seq x y z
N MET A 1 -6.22 14.21 -17.02
CA MET A 1 -5.71 12.87 -16.69
C MET A 1 -5.27 12.19 -17.98
N PRO A 2 -4.01 11.74 -18.09
CA PRO A 2 -3.58 10.96 -19.25
C PRO A 2 -4.31 9.62 -19.28
N ILE A 3 -4.84 9.25 -20.44
CA ILE A 3 -5.44 7.93 -20.68
C ILE A 3 -4.41 7.12 -21.44
N VAL A 4 -3.96 6.00 -20.86
CA VAL A 4 -3.03 5.08 -21.52
C VAL A 4 -3.82 3.89 -22.03
N ASN A 5 -3.82 3.72 -23.35
CA ASN A 5 -4.43 2.57 -24.02
C ASN A 5 -3.33 1.58 -24.39
N PHE A 6 -3.56 0.31 -24.09
CA PHE A 6 -2.64 -0.77 -24.44
C PHE A 6 -3.41 -2.05 -24.73
N ALA A 7 -2.81 -2.92 -25.54
CA ALA A 7 -3.36 -4.23 -25.83
C ALA A 7 -2.79 -5.26 -24.84
N VAL A 8 -3.64 -6.20 -24.42
CA VAL A 8 -3.24 -7.32 -23.58
C VAL A 8 -3.36 -8.61 -24.39
N PRO A 9 -2.31 -9.46 -24.44
CA PRO A 9 -2.41 -10.76 -25.10
C PRO A 9 -3.51 -11.62 -24.49
N LYS A 10 -4.26 -12.35 -25.34
CA LYS A 10 -5.40 -13.18 -24.91
C LYS A 10 -5.06 -14.18 -23.79
N GLN A 11 -3.85 -14.74 -23.82
CA GLN A 11 -3.37 -15.67 -22.80
C GLN A 11 -3.29 -14.99 -21.41
N LEU A 12 -2.75 -13.76 -21.36
CA LEU A 12 -2.61 -12.98 -20.14
C LEU A 12 -3.97 -12.44 -19.66
N GLU A 13 -4.87 -12.12 -20.59
CA GLU A 13 -6.21 -11.63 -20.27
C GLU A 13 -7.01 -12.63 -19.41
N LYS A 14 -6.87 -13.94 -19.68
CA LYS A 14 -7.50 -14.98 -18.88
C LYS A 14 -7.04 -14.94 -17.42
N GLN A 15 -5.73 -14.76 -17.20
CA GLN A 15 -5.14 -14.67 -15.87
C GLN A 15 -5.59 -13.39 -15.16
N ILE A 16 -5.59 -12.25 -15.85
CA ILE A 16 -6.07 -10.97 -15.30
C ILE A 16 -7.52 -11.08 -14.84
N ASN A 17 -8.40 -11.64 -15.68
CA ASN A 17 -9.81 -11.81 -15.33
C ASN A 17 -10.02 -12.74 -14.13
N ALA A 18 -9.21 -13.81 -14.01
CA ALA A 18 -9.24 -14.69 -12.85
C ALA A 18 -8.81 -13.96 -11.58
N THR A 19 -7.74 -13.18 -11.64
CA THR A 19 -7.23 -12.36 -10.52
C THR A 19 -8.22 -11.28 -10.09
N ILE A 20 -8.86 -10.60 -11.04
CA ILE A 20 -9.91 -9.60 -10.79
C ILE A 20 -11.04 -10.21 -9.96
N LYS A 21 -11.54 -11.37 -10.38
CA LYS A 21 -12.61 -12.09 -9.67
C LYS A 21 -12.17 -12.56 -8.29
N LYS A 22 -10.96 -13.11 -8.17
CA LYS A 22 -10.43 -13.63 -6.91
C LYS A 22 -10.27 -12.53 -5.86
N ASN A 23 -9.81 -11.35 -6.27
CA ASN A 23 -9.47 -10.25 -5.37
C ASN A 23 -10.57 -9.17 -5.28
N GLY A 24 -11.72 -9.38 -5.94
CA GLY A 24 -12.88 -8.49 -5.82
C GLY A 24 -12.75 -7.13 -6.50
N PHE A 25 -11.91 -7.00 -7.52
CA PHE A 25 -11.79 -5.74 -8.27
C PHE A 25 -13.05 -5.48 -9.11
N THR A 26 -13.52 -4.23 -9.11
CA THR A 26 -14.73 -3.80 -9.83
C THR A 26 -14.51 -3.70 -11.34
N SER A 27 -13.26 -3.46 -11.78
CA SER A 27 -12.93 -3.34 -13.20
C SER A 27 -11.47 -3.64 -13.50
N LYS A 28 -11.17 -3.92 -14.78
CA LYS A 28 -9.78 -4.02 -15.28
C LYS A 28 -9.01 -2.73 -15.03
N ALA A 29 -9.65 -1.58 -15.23
CA ALA A 29 -9.03 -0.28 -15.02
C ALA A 29 -8.61 -0.09 -13.56
N GLU A 30 -9.46 -0.48 -12.61
CA GLU A 30 -9.12 -0.46 -11.19
C GLU A 30 -7.93 -1.38 -10.89
N PHE A 31 -7.98 -2.63 -11.36
CA PHE A 31 -6.88 -3.58 -11.21
C PHE A 31 -5.54 -3.01 -11.71
N PHE A 32 -5.52 -2.41 -12.90
CA PHE A 32 -4.28 -1.84 -13.45
C PHE A 32 -3.80 -0.60 -12.69
N ARG A 33 -4.70 0.21 -12.11
CA ARG A 33 -4.29 1.34 -11.24
C ARG A 33 -3.60 0.82 -9.98
N PHE A 34 -4.17 -0.17 -9.32
CA PHE A 34 -3.56 -0.77 -8.14
C PHE A 34 -2.25 -1.49 -8.47
N ALA A 35 -2.18 -2.20 -9.60
CA ALA A 35 -0.96 -2.85 -10.05
C ALA A 35 0.15 -1.82 -10.34
N ALA A 36 -0.18 -0.69 -10.97
CA ALA A 36 0.78 0.39 -11.20
C ALA A 36 1.27 1.02 -9.89
N MET A 37 0.36 1.29 -8.94
CA MET A 37 0.74 1.81 -7.62
C MET A 37 1.64 0.82 -6.86
N ALA A 38 1.30 -0.47 -6.87
CA ALA A 38 2.10 -1.51 -6.25
C ALA A 38 3.48 -1.63 -6.91
N SER A 39 3.55 -1.52 -8.24
CA SER A 39 4.82 -1.53 -8.96
C SER A 39 5.67 -0.31 -8.61
N ILE A 40 5.10 0.88 -8.51
CA ILE A 40 5.83 2.10 -8.10
C ILE A 40 6.34 1.94 -6.67
N HIS A 41 5.48 1.52 -5.75
CA HIS A 41 5.86 1.29 -4.36
C HIS A 41 6.96 0.23 -4.26
N ASN A 42 6.84 -0.87 -4.99
CA ASN A 42 7.86 -1.91 -5.00
C ASN A 42 9.15 -1.45 -5.66
N LEU A 43 9.12 -0.60 -6.68
CA LEU A 43 10.33 0.00 -7.25
C LEU A 43 11.02 0.89 -6.21
N ASP A 44 10.25 1.71 -5.50
CA ASP A 44 10.76 2.58 -4.44
C ASP A 44 11.36 1.77 -3.27
N THR A 45 10.78 0.61 -2.94
CA THR A 45 11.26 -0.24 -1.83
C THR A 45 12.21 -1.37 -2.24
N SER A 46 12.34 -1.69 -3.53
CA SER A 46 13.17 -2.82 -4.02
C SER A 46 14.67 -2.59 -3.88
N HIS A 47 15.08 -1.34 -3.67
CA HIS A 47 16.46 -0.97 -3.38
C HIS A 47 16.71 -0.70 -1.90
N MET A 48 15.68 -0.81 -1.05
CA MET A 48 15.82 -0.55 0.37
C MET A 48 16.26 -1.81 1.09
N SER A 49 17.38 -1.73 1.81
CA SER A 49 17.78 -2.77 2.76
C SER A 49 16.71 -2.91 3.86
N GLU A 50 16.71 -4.03 4.59
CA GLU A 50 15.80 -4.21 5.73
C GLU A 50 15.94 -3.07 6.75
N ASP A 51 17.15 -2.57 6.97
CA ASP A 51 17.43 -1.42 7.84
C ASP A 51 16.76 -0.14 7.31
N GLU A 52 16.86 0.14 6.01
CA GLU A 52 16.21 1.30 5.40
C GLU A 52 14.68 1.20 5.45
N GLN A 53 14.13 -0.01 5.32
CA GLN A 53 12.68 -0.24 5.49
C GLN A 53 12.22 -0.01 6.93
N LEU A 54 12.99 -0.50 7.91
CA LEU A 54 12.73 -0.26 9.33
C LEU A 54 12.78 1.23 9.66
N ASP A 55 13.77 1.95 9.13
CA ASP A 55 13.89 3.39 9.32
C ASP A 55 12.71 4.14 8.68
N TYR A 56 12.30 3.76 7.47
CA TYR A 56 11.13 4.36 6.81
C TYR A 56 9.85 4.15 7.62
N LEU A 57 9.60 2.92 8.09
CA LEU A 57 8.43 2.60 8.90
C LEU A 57 8.46 3.34 10.24
N THR A 58 9.61 3.40 10.90
CA THR A 58 9.81 4.11 12.18
C THR A 58 9.50 5.59 12.01
N ASN A 59 10.07 6.24 10.99
CA ASN A 59 9.81 7.65 10.69
C ASN A 59 8.32 7.91 10.37
N ARG A 60 7.64 6.97 9.72
CA ARG A 60 6.22 7.10 9.39
C ARG A 60 5.34 6.95 10.63
N ILE A 61 5.69 6.04 11.52
CA ILE A 61 5.02 5.86 12.82
C ILE A 61 5.21 7.11 13.67
N GLU A 62 6.44 7.63 13.78
CA GLU A 62 6.76 8.85 14.51
C GLU A 62 5.90 10.02 14.03
N LYS A 63 5.90 10.31 12.72
CA LYS A 63 5.05 11.36 12.13
C LYS A 63 3.56 11.15 12.40
N THR A 64 3.11 9.90 12.43
CA THR A 64 1.70 9.57 12.71
C THR A 64 1.37 9.84 14.18
N ILE A 65 2.27 9.48 15.09
CA ILE A 65 2.15 9.74 16.53
C ILE A 65 2.20 11.25 16.79
N GLU A 66 3.18 11.96 16.25
CA GLU A 66 3.28 13.42 16.38
C GLU A 66 2.04 14.12 15.86
N LYS A 67 1.51 13.71 14.69
CA LYS A 67 0.30 14.29 14.12
C LYS A 67 -0.93 14.02 14.99
N LYS A 68 -1.04 12.81 15.57
CA LYS A 68 -2.21 12.39 16.37
C LYS A 68 -2.16 12.96 17.79
N TYR A 69 -0.98 13.05 18.37
CA TYR A 69 -0.80 13.44 19.77
C TYR A 69 -0.32 14.89 19.95
N LYS A 70 0.27 15.57 18.95
CA LYS A 70 0.64 17.01 18.96
C LYS A 70 1.22 17.51 20.31
N GLY A 71 2.11 16.74 20.93
CA GLY A 71 2.72 17.08 22.23
C GLY A 71 1.87 16.75 23.48
N LYS A 72 0.74 16.06 23.32
CA LYS A 72 0.00 15.42 24.42
C LYS A 72 0.70 14.12 24.82
N THR A 73 0.66 13.79 26.11
CA THR A 73 1.21 12.54 26.63
C THR A 73 0.57 11.34 25.95
N LEU A 74 1.42 10.45 25.43
CA LEU A 74 0.99 9.15 24.91
C LEU A 74 0.29 8.38 26.05
N PRO A 75 -0.92 7.84 25.80
CA PRO A 75 -1.58 6.99 26.78
C PRO A 75 -0.70 5.77 27.07
N SER A 76 -0.68 5.36 28.33
CA SER A 76 0.13 4.23 28.80
C SER A 76 -0.29 2.92 28.12
N ALA A 77 0.60 1.92 28.10
CA ALA A 77 0.28 0.61 27.51
C ALA A 77 -1.00 -0.02 28.14
N ALA A 78 -1.23 0.23 29.42
CA ALA A 78 -2.44 -0.21 30.12
C ALA A 78 -3.72 0.49 29.60
N GLU A 79 -3.64 1.79 29.29
CA GLU A 79 -4.76 2.55 28.72
C GLU A 79 -5.02 2.20 27.25
N GLN A 80 -3.97 1.83 26.49
CA GLN A 80 -4.10 1.41 25.10
C GLN A 80 -4.72 0.02 24.94
N LEU A 81 -4.53 -0.86 25.92
CA LEU A 81 -5.04 -2.23 25.94
C LEU A 81 -6.41 -2.37 26.63
N ALA A 82 -6.97 -1.28 27.17
CA ALA A 82 -8.25 -1.32 27.88
C ALA A 82 -9.47 -1.53 26.97
N ASP A 83 -9.33 -1.26 25.67
CA ASP A 83 -10.39 -1.39 24.64
C ASP A 83 -10.29 -2.69 23.81
N LEU A 84 -9.47 -3.67 24.24
CA LEU A 84 -9.29 -4.98 23.59
C LEU A 84 -10.01 -6.11 24.35
#